data_AF-A0A8B6XXH2-F1
#
_entry.id   AF-A0A8B6XXH2-F1
#
_cell.length_a   1.000
_cell.length_b   1.000
_cell.length_c   1.000
_cell.angle_alpha   90.00
_cell.angle_beta   90.00
_cell.angle_gamma   90.00
#
_symmetry.space_group_name_H-M   'P 1'
#
loop_
_entity.id
_entity.type
_entity.pdbx_description
1 polymer ?
#
loop_
_entity_poly.entity_id
_entity_poly.type
_entity_poly.pdbx_seq_one_letter_code
_entity_poly.pdbx_strand_id
1 'polypeptide(L)'
;MTISEFLPALAENPYFSAGFGLVGVGTGLAIMRKGMQFGFVMFRRHCMVTLEVTSKDKSYEWLLQWMIQKQAKQTQHLSVFTTFQQHETGKVNAQFDFTPSPGTHFIKYKKNWLRIERQRDQGMRDLASGLPWETVTLTSLGRNKEIFYSMLHEAKALALSKQEGKTVMYIPMGPDWRQFGFPRQHRPISSVILDDGVSERILNDVREFILNKKWYIDRGDF
;
A
#
# COMPACT_ATOMS: atom_id res chain seq x y z
N MET A 1 -54.27 33.36 30.54
CA MET A 1 -54.11 32.74 29.22
C MET A 1 -52.83 31.94 29.22
N THR A 2 -52.96 30.63 29.35
CA THR A 2 -51.85 29.68 29.43
C THR A 2 -51.33 29.38 28.03
N ILE A 3 -50.05 29.03 27.90
CA ILE A 3 -49.41 28.67 26.60
C ILE A 3 -50.19 27.55 25.87
N SER A 4 -50.94 26.73 26.61
CA SER A 4 -51.83 25.68 26.09
C SER A 4 -53.05 26.20 25.32
N GLU A 5 -53.51 27.44 25.57
CA GLU A 5 -54.65 28.05 24.85
C GLU A 5 -54.21 28.85 23.60
N PHE A 6 -52.94 29.28 23.55
CA PHE A 6 -52.39 30.02 22.41
C PHE A 6 -52.06 29.13 21.21
N LEU A 7 -51.60 27.90 21.44
CA LEU A 7 -51.28 26.93 20.39
C LEU A 7 -52.48 26.59 19.48
N PRO A 8 -53.68 26.29 19.99
CA PRO A 8 -54.85 26.03 19.13
C PRO A 8 -55.31 27.29 18.38
N ALA A 9 -55.28 28.47 19.00
CA ALA A 9 -55.66 29.73 18.35
C ALA A 9 -54.70 30.17 17.22
N LEU A 10 -53.41 29.81 17.31
CA LEU A 10 -52.41 30.01 16.25
C LEU A 10 -52.51 28.95 15.14
N ALA A 11 -52.96 27.74 15.46
CA ALA A 11 -53.14 26.66 14.49
C ALA A 11 -54.35 26.87 13.56
N GLU A 12 -55.37 27.62 14.00
CA GLU A 12 -56.53 27.99 13.18
C GLU A 12 -56.22 29.09 12.14
N ASN A 13 -55.05 29.74 12.20
CA ASN A 13 -54.67 30.76 11.22
C ASN A 13 -53.94 30.15 10.00
N PRO A 14 -54.51 30.24 8.78
CA PRO A 14 -53.94 29.62 7.58
C PRO A 14 -52.49 30.06 7.30
N TYR A 15 -52.14 31.31 7.60
CA TYR A 15 -50.78 31.82 7.40
C TYR A 15 -49.76 31.25 8.41
N PHE A 16 -50.19 31.02 9.65
CA PHE A 16 -49.33 30.38 10.67
C PHE A 16 -49.19 28.87 10.43
N SER A 17 -50.25 28.20 9.95
CA SER A 17 -50.21 26.78 9.60
C SER A 17 -49.16 26.47 8.51
N ALA A 18 -48.99 27.36 7.53
CA ALA A 18 -47.97 27.26 6.50
C ALA A 18 -46.54 27.41 7.07
N GLY A 19 -46.35 28.30 8.04
CA GLY A 19 -45.08 28.48 8.75
C GLY A 19 -44.68 27.28 9.61
N PHE A 20 -45.64 26.70 10.34
CA PHE A 20 -45.42 25.46 11.11
C PHE A 20 -45.11 24.26 10.22
N GLY A 21 -45.77 24.13 9.06
CA GLY A 21 -45.44 23.11 8.07
C GLY A 21 -44.01 23.21 7.57
N LEU A 22 -43.54 24.43 7.29
CA LEU A 22 -42.17 24.69 6.80
C LEU A 22 -41.12 24.41 7.88
N VAL A 23 -41.38 24.79 9.13
CA VAL A 23 -40.53 24.44 10.28
C VAL A 23 -40.50 22.93 10.49
N GLY A 24 -41.65 22.24 10.45
CA GLY A 24 -41.73 20.78 10.61
C GLY A 24 -40.95 20.03 9.53
N VAL A 25 -41.11 20.42 8.26
CA VAL A 25 -40.31 19.87 7.14
C VAL A 25 -38.82 20.18 7.32
N GLY A 26 -38.48 21.40 7.75
CA GLY A 26 -37.11 21.82 8.02
C GLY A 26 -36.45 20.99 9.13
N THR A 27 -37.14 20.78 10.24
CA THR A 27 -36.68 19.95 11.36
C THR A 27 -36.56 18.48 10.93
N GLY A 28 -37.52 17.95 10.18
CA GLY A 28 -37.46 16.60 9.62
C GLY A 28 -36.25 16.39 8.71
N LEU A 29 -36.00 17.31 7.78
CA LEU A 29 -34.82 17.28 6.91
C LEU A 29 -33.51 17.41 7.69
N ALA A 30 -33.48 18.23 8.75
CA ALA A 30 -32.30 18.38 9.60
C ALA A 30 -31.99 17.10 10.39
N ILE A 31 -33.01 16.45 10.98
CA ILE A 31 -32.87 15.16 11.66
C ILE A 31 -32.42 14.08 10.68
N MET A 32 -33.03 14.02 9.49
CA MET A 32 -32.65 13.06 8.45
C MET A 32 -31.19 13.25 8.03
N ARG A 33 -30.74 14.49 7.82
CA ARG A 33 -29.34 14.81 7.48
C ARG A 33 -28.38 14.35 8.58
N LYS A 34 -28.70 14.63 9.85
CA LYS A 34 -27.90 14.20 11.01
C LYS A 34 -27.87 12.67 11.15
N GLY A 35 -29.03 12.02 10.97
CA GLY A 35 -29.14 10.56 10.98
C GLY A 35 -28.32 9.91 9.87
N MET A 36 -28.34 10.46 8.66
CA MET A 36 -27.54 9.98 7.54
C MET A 36 -26.04 10.15 7.78
N GLN A 37 -25.61 11.29 8.31
CA GLN A 37 -24.21 11.52 8.70
C GLN A 37 -23.75 10.51 9.76
N PHE A 38 -24.55 10.30 10.80
CA PHE A 38 -24.24 9.33 11.86
C PHE A 38 -24.22 7.90 11.32
N GLY A 39 -25.21 7.53 10.50
CA GLY A 39 -25.27 6.22 9.84
C GLY A 39 -24.06 5.97 8.96
N PHE A 40 -23.60 6.97 8.20
CA PHE A 40 -22.40 6.86 7.38
C PHE A 40 -21.13 6.68 8.21
N VAL A 41 -20.99 7.40 9.33
CA VAL A 41 -19.87 7.22 10.27
C VAL A 41 -19.89 5.82 10.88
N MET A 42 -21.06 5.35 11.30
CA MET A 42 -21.20 4.02 11.90
C MET A 42 -20.89 2.91 10.89
N PHE A 43 -21.34 3.08 9.64
CA PHE A 43 -21.03 2.21 8.53
C PHE A 43 -19.53 2.16 8.24
N ARG A 44 -18.86 3.31 8.16
CA ARG A 44 -17.39 3.37 8.02
C ARG A 44 -16.65 2.67 9.15
N ARG A 45 -17.16 2.75 10.38
CA ARG A 45 -16.52 2.11 11.56
C ARG A 45 -16.73 0.59 11.62
N HIS A 46 -17.91 0.09 11.21
CA HIS A 46 -18.30 -1.31 11.48
C HIS A 46 -18.37 -2.20 10.24
N CYS A 47 -18.43 -1.62 9.05
CA CYS A 47 -18.61 -2.33 7.79
C CYS A 47 -17.44 -2.13 6.82
N MET A 48 -16.40 -1.43 7.24
CA MET A 48 -15.18 -1.23 6.45
C MET A 48 -13.95 -1.56 7.30
N VAL A 49 -12.94 -2.11 6.65
CA VAL A 49 -11.62 -2.29 7.23
C VAL A 49 -10.61 -1.52 6.39
N THR A 50 -9.73 -0.79 7.06
CA THR A 50 -8.68 0.02 6.47
C THR A 50 -7.31 -0.52 6.88
N LEU A 51 -6.40 -0.62 5.92
CA LEU A 51 -4.98 -0.93 6.14
C LEU A 51 -4.14 0.24 5.63
N GLU A 52 -3.23 0.74 6.45
CA GLU A 52 -2.31 1.81 6.10
C GLU A 52 -0.90 1.25 5.93
N VAL A 53 -0.24 1.59 4.81
CA VAL A 53 1.16 1.25 4.53
C VAL A 53 1.91 2.53 4.20
N THR A 54 2.97 2.81 4.96
CA THR A 54 3.79 4.02 4.81
C THR A 54 5.00 3.76 3.92
N SER A 55 5.54 4.82 3.31
CA SER A 55 6.72 4.75 2.44
C SER A 55 7.99 4.27 3.13
N LYS A 56 8.02 4.27 4.47
CA LYS A 56 9.14 3.73 5.26
C LYS A 56 9.17 2.21 5.29
N ASP A 57 8.02 1.55 5.12
CA ASP A 57 7.93 0.09 5.11
C ASP A 57 8.35 -0.48 3.75
N LYS A 58 9.07 -1.60 3.76
CA LYS A 58 9.45 -2.36 2.56
C LYS A 58 8.22 -2.87 1.79
N SER A 59 7.13 -3.14 2.50
CA SER A 59 5.88 -3.61 1.88
C SER A 59 5.29 -2.58 0.89
N TYR A 60 5.62 -1.30 1.02
CA TYR A 60 5.17 -0.22 0.13
C TYR A 60 5.50 -0.49 -1.33
N GLU A 61 6.78 -0.78 -1.62
CA GLU A 61 7.27 -1.03 -2.98
C GLU A 61 6.63 -2.29 -3.59
N TRP A 62 6.45 -3.35 -2.79
CA TRP A 62 5.78 -4.57 -3.24
C TRP A 62 4.33 -4.31 -3.62
N LEU A 63 3.64 -3.49 -2.82
CA LEU A 63 2.24 -3.12 -3.05
C LEU A 63 2.08 -2.28 -4.33
N LEU A 64 2.98 -1.31 -4.56
CA LEU A 64 2.99 -0.54 -5.80
C LEU A 64 3.18 -1.46 -7.02
N GLN A 65 4.17 -2.36 -6.97
CA GLN A 65 4.41 -3.31 -8.07
C GLN A 65 3.22 -4.23 -8.34
N TRP A 66 2.57 -4.71 -7.27
CA TRP A 66 1.37 -5.52 -7.38
C TRP A 66 0.21 -4.73 -7.99
N MET A 67 0.01 -3.47 -7.60
CA MET A 67 -1.00 -2.60 -8.20
C MET A 67 -0.74 -2.37 -9.68
N ILE A 68 0.50 -2.12 -10.10
CA ILE A 68 0.85 -1.98 -11.52
C ILE A 68 0.42 -3.22 -12.28
N GLN A 69 0.78 -4.42 -11.80
CA GLN A 69 0.45 -5.65 -12.49
C GLN A 69 -1.07 -5.93 -12.55
N LYS A 70 -1.81 -5.61 -11.48
CA LYS A 70 -3.26 -5.83 -11.44
C LYS A 70 -4.08 -4.74 -12.13
N GLN A 71 -3.56 -3.51 -12.16
CA GLN A 71 -4.31 -2.31 -12.53
C GLN A 71 -3.80 -1.61 -13.80
N ALA A 72 -2.72 -2.10 -14.43
CA ALA A 72 -2.16 -1.55 -15.68
C ALA A 72 -3.18 -1.36 -16.82
N LYS A 73 -4.34 -2.03 -16.77
CA LYS A 73 -5.39 -1.89 -17.80
C LYS A 73 -6.54 -0.95 -17.42
N GLN A 74 -6.65 -0.50 -16.16
CA GLN A 74 -7.85 0.21 -15.67
C GLN A 74 -7.58 1.51 -14.89
N THR A 75 -6.32 1.84 -14.56
CA THR A 75 -5.99 3.15 -13.95
C THR A 75 -6.07 4.28 -14.97
N GLN A 76 -6.83 5.32 -14.64
CA GLN A 76 -6.90 6.56 -15.43
C GLN A 76 -5.78 7.54 -15.07
N HIS A 77 -5.28 7.51 -13.82
CA HIS A 77 -4.24 8.42 -13.35
C HIS A 77 -2.93 7.68 -13.13
N LEU A 78 -1.89 8.08 -13.87
CA LEU A 78 -0.60 7.43 -13.92
C LEU A 78 0.51 8.43 -13.55
N SER A 79 1.52 7.93 -12.86
CA SER A 79 2.79 8.60 -12.59
C SER A 79 3.91 7.79 -13.22
N VAL A 80 4.85 8.47 -13.86
CA VAL A 80 5.98 7.83 -14.51
C VAL A 80 7.09 7.60 -13.49
N PHE A 81 7.59 6.37 -13.46
CA PHE A 81 8.84 6.02 -12.81
C PHE A 81 9.88 5.77 -13.91
N THR A 82 10.85 6.67 -14.03
CA THR A 82 11.90 6.57 -15.06
C THR A 82 13.14 5.95 -14.46
N THR A 83 13.55 4.80 -14.99
CA THR A 83 14.87 4.24 -14.73
C THR A 83 15.83 4.79 -15.77
N PHE A 84 16.66 5.75 -15.38
CA PHE A 84 17.68 6.36 -16.24
C PHE A 84 19.06 5.78 -15.92
N GLN A 85 19.67 5.11 -16.89
CA GLN A 85 21.04 4.61 -16.80
C GLN A 85 21.88 5.25 -17.89
N GLN A 86 22.84 6.07 -17.49
CA GLN A 86 23.86 6.58 -18.39
C GLN A 86 25.14 5.77 -18.16
N HIS A 87 25.55 5.02 -19.19
CA HIS A 87 26.84 4.34 -19.18
C HIS A 87 27.96 5.37 -19.42
N GLU A 88 29.15 5.10 -18.87
CA GLU A 88 30.35 5.94 -19.08
C GLU A 88 30.73 6.08 -20.57
N THR A 89 30.28 5.15 -21.41
CA THR A 89 30.41 5.17 -22.88
C THR A 89 29.47 6.16 -23.57
N GLY A 90 28.64 6.91 -22.83
CA GLY A 90 27.65 7.83 -23.36
C GLY A 90 26.32 7.17 -23.78
N LYS A 91 26.20 5.84 -23.70
CA LYS A 91 24.95 5.13 -23.98
C LYS A 91 23.93 5.39 -22.86
N VAL A 92 22.78 5.94 -23.23
CA VAL A 92 21.65 6.17 -22.31
C VAL A 92 20.60 5.08 -22.51
N ASN A 93 20.35 4.28 -21.48
CA ASN A 93 19.21 3.40 -21.40
C ASN A 93 18.18 4.04 -20.46
N ALA A 94 17.05 4.49 -21.01
CA ALA A 94 15.93 5.01 -20.26
C ALA A 94 14.74 4.05 -20.41
N GLN A 95 14.24 3.52 -19.30
CA GLN A 95 13.02 2.72 -19.26
C GLN A 95 11.95 3.46 -18.46
N PHE A 96 10.75 3.54 -19.02
CA PHE A 96 9.62 4.20 -18.39
C PHE A 96 8.64 3.13 -17.89
N ASP A 97 8.44 3.08 -16.58
CA ASP A 97 7.42 2.25 -15.96
C ASP A 97 6.29 3.15 -15.46
N PHE A 98 5.05 2.73 -15.69
CA PHE A 98 3.89 3.47 -15.20
C PHE A 98 3.45 2.93 -13.85
N THR A 99 3.25 3.84 -12.90
CA THR A 99 2.75 3.56 -11.55
C THR A 99 1.43 4.31 -11.31
N PRO A 100 0.50 3.82 -10.48
CA PRO A 100 -0.70 4.59 -10.16
C PRO A 100 -0.31 5.93 -9.49
N SER A 101 -0.85 7.04 -9.99
CA SER A 101 -0.55 8.35 -9.41
C SER A 101 -1.09 8.50 -7.99
N PRO A 102 -0.61 9.47 -7.19
CA PRO A 102 -1.32 9.90 -6.00
C PRO A 102 -2.79 10.21 -6.31
N GLY A 103 -3.70 9.75 -5.46
CA GLY A 103 -5.14 9.79 -5.69
C GLY A 103 -5.87 8.53 -5.21
N THR A 104 -7.16 8.45 -5.52
CA THR A 104 -8.01 7.30 -5.19
C THR A 104 -8.22 6.41 -6.41
N HIS A 105 -8.04 5.11 -6.20
CA HIS A 105 -8.12 4.05 -7.19
C HIS A 105 -9.07 2.97 -6.67
N PHE A 106 -9.80 2.32 -7.57
CA PHE A 106 -10.69 1.20 -7.21
C PHE A 106 -10.26 -0.05 -7.95
N ILE A 107 -10.07 -1.14 -7.22
CA ILE A 107 -9.73 -2.43 -7.79
C ILE A 107 -10.67 -3.51 -7.28
N LYS A 108 -10.96 -4.48 -8.15
CA LYS A 108 -11.64 -5.70 -7.76
C LYS A 108 -10.59 -6.77 -7.48
N TYR A 109 -10.47 -7.18 -6.22
CA TYR A 109 -9.58 -8.27 -5.82
C TYR A 109 -10.38 -9.45 -5.30
N LYS A 110 -10.19 -10.61 -5.93
CA LYS A 110 -11.02 -11.80 -5.69
C LYS A 110 -12.50 -11.46 -5.90
N LYS A 111 -13.28 -11.38 -4.81
CA LYS A 111 -14.72 -11.07 -4.82
C LYS A 111 -15.06 -9.72 -4.16
N ASN A 112 -14.06 -8.94 -3.74
CA ASN A 112 -14.28 -7.71 -2.99
C ASN A 112 -13.74 -6.50 -3.75
N TRP A 113 -14.46 -5.38 -3.61
CA TRP A 113 -13.98 -4.08 -4.04
C TRP A 113 -13.03 -3.52 -2.98
N LEU A 114 -11.90 -3.03 -3.46
CA LEU A 114 -10.90 -2.34 -2.66
C LEU A 114 -10.75 -0.93 -3.20
N ARG A 115 -10.90 0.04 -2.31
CA ARG A 115 -10.51 1.42 -2.55
C ARG A 115 -9.07 1.56 -2.08
N ILE A 116 -8.19 2.00 -2.97
CA ILE A 116 -6.79 2.28 -2.68
C ILE A 116 -6.58 3.77 -2.80
N GLU A 117 -6.06 4.40 -1.76
CA GLU A 117 -5.79 5.83 -1.75
C GLU A 117 -4.32 6.06 -1.46
N ARG A 118 -3.61 6.67 -2.43
CA ARG A 118 -2.21 7.07 -2.29
C ARG A 118 -2.17 8.57 -2.01
N GLN A 119 -1.68 8.94 -0.83
CA GLN A 119 -1.51 10.33 -0.42
C GLN A 119 -0.02 10.64 -0.28
N ARG A 120 0.35 11.86 -0.67
CA ARG A 120 1.69 12.40 -0.47
C ARG A 120 1.57 13.56 0.49
N ASP A 121 2.25 13.48 1.62
CA ASP A 121 2.31 14.58 2.58
C ASP A 121 3.22 15.68 2.03
N GLN A 122 2.73 16.92 2.03
CA GLN A 122 3.47 18.08 1.57
C GLN A 122 4.35 18.68 2.68
N GLY A 123 4.02 18.44 3.96
CA GLY A 123 4.70 19.03 5.11
C GLY A 123 5.84 18.18 5.66
N MET A 124 5.74 16.85 5.56
CA MET A 124 6.78 15.93 6.05
C MET A 124 7.64 15.42 4.89
N ARG A 125 8.92 15.78 4.91
CA ARG A 125 9.96 15.15 4.08
C ARG A 125 10.79 14.25 4.97
N ASP A 126 11.05 13.05 4.50
CA ASP A 126 11.96 12.16 5.21
C ASP A 126 13.39 12.73 5.09
N LEU A 127 13.99 13.10 6.23
CA LEU A 127 15.33 13.68 6.29
C LEU A 127 16.41 12.74 5.73
N ALA A 128 16.16 11.42 5.74
CA ALA A 128 17.14 10.42 5.31
C ALA A 128 17.14 10.17 3.79
N SER A 129 15.97 10.23 3.15
CA SER A 129 15.82 9.91 1.73
C SER A 129 15.58 11.15 0.84
N GLY A 130 15.16 12.28 1.42
CA GLY A 130 14.76 13.48 0.68
C GLY A 130 13.48 13.31 -0.14
N LEU A 131 12.85 12.13 -0.09
CA LEU A 131 11.59 11.84 -0.73
C LEU A 131 10.42 12.36 0.12
N PRO A 132 9.33 12.81 -0.52
CA PRO A 132 8.14 13.20 0.22
C PRO A 132 7.54 11.97 0.91
N TRP A 133 7.00 12.15 2.12
CA TRP A 133 6.35 11.06 2.82
C TRP A 133 5.09 10.62 2.07
N GLU A 134 4.97 9.32 1.79
CA GLU A 134 3.82 8.78 1.07
C GLU A 134 3.13 7.69 1.90
N THR A 135 1.80 7.69 1.84
CA THR A 135 0.97 6.71 2.53
C THR A 135 -0.03 6.11 1.54
N VAL A 136 -0.13 4.78 1.55
CA VAL A 136 -1.15 4.02 0.81
C VAL A 136 -2.16 3.45 1.80
N THR A 137 -3.41 3.89 1.66
CA THR A 137 -4.55 3.43 2.47
C THR A 137 -5.42 2.50 1.62
N LEU A 138 -5.55 1.25 2.04
CA LEU A 138 -6.41 0.25 1.43
C LEU A 138 -7.69 0.11 2.26
N THR A 139 -8.85 0.30 1.64
CA THR A 139 -10.16 0.16 2.28
C THR A 139 -10.95 -0.94 1.59
N SER A 140 -11.42 -1.94 2.34
CA SER A 140 -12.33 -2.97 1.85
C SER A 140 -13.69 -2.87 2.51
N LEU A 141 -14.73 -3.27 1.79
CA LEU A 141 -16.06 -3.51 2.34
C LEU A 141 -16.08 -4.87 3.06
N GLY A 142 -16.63 -4.89 4.27
CA GLY A 142 -16.72 -6.06 5.14
C GLY A 142 -15.78 -5.99 6.34
N ARG A 143 -15.70 -7.10 7.09
CA ARG A 143 -14.88 -7.24 8.31
C ARG A 143 -13.68 -8.17 8.14
N ASN A 144 -13.52 -8.75 6.95
CA ASN A 144 -12.51 -9.78 6.72
C ASN A 144 -11.13 -9.14 6.50
N LYS A 145 -10.22 -9.34 7.45
CA LYS A 145 -8.82 -8.87 7.37
C LYS A 145 -7.93 -9.77 6.51
N GLU A 146 -8.31 -11.04 6.32
CA GLU A 146 -7.54 -12.03 5.54
C GLU A 146 -7.33 -11.60 4.09
N ILE A 147 -8.22 -10.78 3.55
CA ILE A 147 -8.05 -10.24 2.21
C ILE A 147 -6.75 -9.44 2.08
N PHE A 148 -6.40 -8.63 3.09
CA PHE A 148 -5.18 -7.83 3.09
C PHE A 148 -3.95 -8.69 3.26
N TYR A 149 -3.96 -9.67 4.17
CA TYR A 149 -2.86 -10.62 4.31
C TYR A 149 -2.60 -11.36 3.00
N SER A 150 -3.65 -11.87 2.36
CA SER A 150 -3.50 -12.58 1.09
C SER A 150 -2.97 -11.69 -0.04
N MET A 151 -3.39 -10.42 -0.08
CA MET A 151 -2.87 -9.44 -1.03
C MET A 151 -1.39 -9.15 -0.77
N LEU A 152 -1.00 -8.89 0.47
CA LEU A 152 0.39 -8.59 0.83
C LEU A 152 1.31 -9.78 0.55
N HIS A 153 0.86 -11.01 0.81
CA HIS A 153 1.59 -12.22 0.45
C HIS A 153 1.76 -12.36 -1.07
N GLU A 154 0.72 -12.09 -1.86
CA GLU A 154 0.80 -12.11 -3.32
C GLU A 154 1.73 -11.01 -3.84
N ALA A 155 1.67 -9.80 -3.27
CA ALA A 155 2.55 -8.69 -3.62
C ALA A 155 4.02 -9.01 -3.32
N LYS A 156 4.29 -9.60 -2.15
CA LYS A 156 5.62 -10.08 -1.78
C LYS A 156 6.11 -11.15 -2.75
N ALA A 157 5.28 -12.16 -3.05
CA ALA A 157 5.64 -13.23 -3.97
C ALA A 157 5.97 -12.69 -5.37
N LEU A 158 5.20 -11.73 -5.88
CA LEU A 158 5.40 -11.07 -7.16
C LEU A 158 6.68 -10.22 -7.20
N ALA A 159 6.98 -9.50 -6.12
CA ALA A 159 8.22 -8.75 -6.02
C ALA A 159 9.44 -9.67 -5.96
N LEU A 160 9.34 -10.77 -5.20
CA LEU A 160 10.39 -11.78 -5.10
C LEU A 160 10.57 -12.53 -6.41
N SER A 161 9.50 -12.87 -7.15
CA SER A 161 9.63 -13.58 -8.43
C SER A 161 10.32 -12.73 -9.51
N LYS A 162 10.24 -11.39 -9.44
CA LYS A 162 11.04 -10.50 -10.32
C LYS A 162 12.52 -10.48 -9.96
N GLN A 163 12.85 -10.84 -8.72
CA GLN A 163 14.20 -10.99 -8.18
C GLN A 163 14.68 -12.45 -8.18
N GLU A 164 13.81 -13.43 -8.42
CA GLU A 164 14.19 -14.83 -8.50
C GLU A 164 15.23 -15.03 -9.61
N GLY A 165 16.32 -15.70 -9.24
CA GLY A 165 17.47 -15.87 -10.12
C GLY A 165 18.27 -14.60 -10.36
N LYS A 166 18.13 -13.54 -9.54
CA LYS A 166 19.00 -12.36 -9.58
C LYS A 166 19.69 -12.11 -8.25
N THR A 167 21.00 -11.87 -8.30
CA THR A 167 21.83 -11.49 -7.15
C THR A 167 21.80 -9.97 -6.98
N VAL A 168 21.32 -9.52 -5.82
CA VAL A 168 21.36 -8.10 -5.41
C VAL A 168 22.71 -7.82 -4.76
N MET A 169 23.44 -6.83 -5.27
CA MET A 169 24.69 -6.38 -4.65
C MET A 169 24.40 -5.26 -3.67
N TYR A 170 25.08 -5.24 -2.54
CA TYR A 170 25.03 -4.15 -1.57
C TYR A 170 26.42 -3.55 -1.42
N ILE A 171 26.50 -2.23 -1.29
CA ILE A 171 27.73 -1.51 -0.96
C ILE A 171 27.52 -0.71 0.32
N PRO A 172 28.58 -0.52 1.12
CA PRO A 172 28.52 0.38 2.25
C PRO A 172 28.44 1.83 1.75
N MET A 173 27.46 2.58 2.24
CA MET A 173 27.33 4.04 2.03
C MET A 173 27.22 4.72 3.40
N GLY A 174 28.36 5.14 3.93
CA GLY A 174 28.46 5.67 5.29
C GLY A 174 28.17 4.55 6.32
N PRO A 175 27.21 4.74 7.25
CA PRO A 175 26.85 3.73 8.23
C PRO A 175 25.87 2.66 7.69
N ASP A 176 25.25 2.88 6.53
CA ASP A 176 24.18 2.01 6.01
C ASP A 176 24.63 1.19 4.79
N TRP A 177 24.08 -0.02 4.64
CA TRP A 177 24.21 -0.80 3.41
C TRP A 177 23.12 -0.41 2.41
N ARG A 178 23.52 0.01 1.21
CA ARG A 178 22.59 0.36 0.13
C ARG A 178 22.77 -0.57 -1.06
N GLN A 179 21.66 -0.85 -1.74
CA GLN A 179 21.68 -1.66 -2.94
C GLN A 179 22.51 -0.95 -4.03
N PHE A 180 23.42 -1.71 -4.65
CA PHE A 180 24.29 -1.26 -5.71
C PHE A 180 23.81 -1.77 -7.07
N GLY A 181 23.31 -0.85 -7.88
CA GLY A 181 22.84 -1.15 -9.22
C GLY A 181 21.65 -2.12 -9.28
N PHE A 182 21.45 -2.69 -10.47
CA PHE A 182 20.35 -3.61 -10.72
C PHE A 182 20.69 -5.03 -10.24
N PRO A 183 19.70 -5.78 -9.74
CA PRO A 183 19.86 -7.19 -9.47
C PRO A 183 20.38 -7.90 -10.73
N ARG A 184 21.56 -8.53 -10.64
CA ARG A 184 22.22 -9.19 -11.77
C ARG A 184 21.72 -10.61 -11.89
N GLN A 185 21.59 -11.16 -13.10
CA GLN A 185 21.23 -12.57 -13.23
C GLN A 185 22.25 -13.47 -12.51
N HIS A 186 21.74 -14.52 -11.85
CA HIS A 186 22.54 -15.52 -11.19
C HIS A 186 23.45 -16.20 -12.22
N ARG A 187 24.76 -16.14 -11.97
CA ARG A 187 25.74 -16.83 -12.81
C ARG A 187 25.75 -18.31 -12.42
N PRO A 188 25.46 -19.26 -13.35
CA PRO A 188 25.52 -20.69 -13.03
C PRO A 188 26.90 -21.06 -12.50
N ILE A 189 26.97 -21.87 -11.44
CA ILE A 189 28.25 -22.26 -10.84
C ILE A 189 29.13 -23.05 -11.81
N SER A 190 28.51 -23.82 -12.71
CA SER A 190 29.18 -24.53 -13.80
C SER A 190 29.87 -23.61 -14.82
N SER A 191 29.56 -22.31 -14.85
CA SER A 191 30.25 -21.34 -15.70
C SER A 191 31.55 -20.78 -15.09
N VAL A 192 31.87 -21.18 -13.86
CA VAL A 192 33.12 -20.86 -13.17
C VAL A 192 33.97 -22.12 -13.18
N ILE A 193 35.04 -22.12 -13.97
CA ILE A 193 35.94 -23.28 -14.11
C ILE A 193 37.01 -23.17 -13.02
N LEU A 194 37.07 -24.18 -12.16
CA LEU A 194 38.05 -24.36 -11.08
C LEU A 194 38.68 -25.74 -11.21
N ASP A 195 39.72 -26.02 -10.42
CA ASP A 195 40.31 -27.36 -10.35
C ASP A 195 39.28 -28.41 -9.88
N ASP A 196 39.49 -29.65 -10.31
CA ASP A 196 38.58 -30.77 -10.07
C ASP A 196 38.26 -30.94 -8.57
N GLY A 197 36.96 -30.98 -8.26
CA GLY A 197 36.45 -31.20 -6.90
C GLY A 197 36.49 -29.98 -5.97
N VAL A 198 37.11 -28.86 -6.35
CA VAL A 198 37.16 -27.65 -5.51
C VAL A 198 35.76 -27.05 -5.37
N SER A 199 35.01 -26.97 -6.47
CA SER A 199 33.67 -26.36 -6.48
C SER A 199 32.69 -27.15 -5.61
N GLU A 200 32.71 -28.47 -5.72
CA GLU A 200 31.86 -29.41 -5.01
C GLU A 200 32.18 -29.41 -3.51
N ARG A 201 33.46 -29.38 -3.15
CA ARG A 201 33.89 -29.35 -1.75
C ARG A 201 33.38 -28.11 -1.03
N ILE A 202 33.61 -26.91 -1.61
CA ILE A 202 33.17 -25.65 -1.01
C ILE A 202 31.64 -25.57 -0.95
N LEU A 203 30.96 -25.98 -2.02
CA LEU A 203 29.50 -25.97 -2.08
C LEU A 203 28.88 -26.90 -1.03
N ASN A 204 29.46 -28.07 -0.79
CA ASN A 204 28.99 -29.00 0.24
C ASN A 204 29.26 -28.48 1.65
N ASP A 205 30.45 -27.92 1.90
CA ASP A 205 30.82 -27.33 3.20
C ASP A 205 29.88 -26.16 3.57
N VAL A 206 29.62 -25.24 2.64
CA VAL A 206 28.69 -24.13 2.86
C VAL A 206 27.25 -24.64 3.10
N ARG A 207 26.82 -25.69 2.39
CA ARG A 207 25.50 -26.30 2.63
C ARG A 207 25.41 -26.93 4.01
N GLU A 208 26.45 -27.65 4.42
CA GLU A 208 26.54 -28.25 5.75
C GLU A 208 26.48 -27.16 6.83
N PHE A 209 27.25 -26.08 6.69
CA PHE A 209 27.22 -24.93 7.58
C PHE A 209 25.81 -24.33 7.73
N ILE A 210 25.10 -24.12 6.62
CA ILE A 210 23.73 -23.57 6.61
C ILE A 210 22.74 -24.52 7.32
N LEU A 211 22.88 -25.83 7.11
CA LEU A 211 21.99 -26.84 7.71
C LEU A 211 22.24 -27.05 9.20
N ASN A 212 23.48 -26.87 9.66
CA ASN A 212 23.91 -27.16 11.03
C ASN A 212 23.78 -25.98 11.99
N LYS A 213 22.84 -25.05 11.76
CA LYS A 213 22.61 -23.88 12.64
C LYS A 213 22.49 -24.25 14.13
N LYS A 214 21.79 -25.34 14.44
CA LYS A 214 21.55 -25.79 15.83
C LYS A 214 22.85 -26.16 16.55
N TRP A 215 23.79 -26.80 15.85
CA TRP A 215 25.07 -27.23 16.43
C TRP A 215 25.90 -26.06 16.97
N TYR A 216 25.89 -24.91 16.25
CA TYR A 216 26.60 -23.70 16.67
C TYR A 216 25.91 -22.99 17.85
N ILE A 217 24.58 -22.95 17.85
CA ILE A 217 23.80 -22.38 18.96
C ILE A 217 24.05 -23.18 20.26
N ASP A 218 23.98 -24.51 20.17
CA ASP A 218 24.13 -25.39 21.33
C ASP A 218 25.56 -25.33 21.94
N ARG A 219 26.56 -24.87 21.17
CA ARG A 219 27.95 -24.71 21.61
C ARG A 219 28.33 -23.29 22.02
N GLY A 220 27.45 -22.30 21.81
CA GLY A 220 27.67 -20.91 22.22
C GLY A 220 28.57 -20.10 21.30
N ASP A 221 28.76 -20.53 20.05
CA ASP A 221 29.58 -19.82 19.05
C ASP A 221 28.79 -18.73 18.28
N PHE A 222 27.71 -18.19 18.87
CA PHE A 222 26.86 -17.13 18.32
C PHE A 222 26.59 -16.01 19.33
#